data_AF-A0A7C7LE05-F1
#
_entry.id   AF-A0A7C7LE05-F1
#
_cell.length_a   1.000
_cell.length_b   1.000
_cell.length_c   1.000
_cell.angle_alpha   90.00
_cell.angle_beta   90.00
_cell.angle_gamma   90.00
#
_symmetry.space_group_name_H-M   'P 1'
#
loop_
_entity.id
_entity.type
_entity.pdbx_description
1 polymer ?
#
loop_
_entity_poly.entity_id
_entity_poly.type
_entity_poly.pdbx_seq_one_letter_code
_entity_poly.pdbx_strand_id
1 'polypeptide(L)'
;MISRAVSETPPIGVIAGNGRFPFLVLDRARQLGRNVTIVAIQEEADHSIEQAAVGVPKAIVHWVSLGQLGRCISLLKQSGVTEAVMAGQVKHFKLF
;
A
#
# COMPACT_ATOMS: atom_id res chain seq x y z
N MET A 1 8.52 -22.47 -17.64
CA MET A 1 7.83 -21.16 -17.65
C MET A 1 6.52 -21.36 -16.88
N ILE A 2 6.49 -21.04 -15.58
CA ILE A 2 5.35 -21.36 -14.71
C ILE A 2 4.35 -20.21 -14.84
N SER A 3 3.21 -20.49 -15.49
CA SER A 3 2.09 -19.56 -15.58
C SER A 3 1.60 -19.24 -14.17
N ARG A 4 1.80 -18.00 -13.74
CA ARG A 4 1.28 -17.52 -12.47
C ARG A 4 -0.23 -17.39 -12.63
N ALA A 5 -1.00 -18.22 -11.94
CA ALA A 5 -2.45 -18.08 -11.90
C ALA A 5 -2.80 -16.64 -11.49
N VAL A 6 -3.43 -15.91 -12.40
CA VAL A 6 -3.95 -14.57 -12.12
C VAL A 6 -5.08 -14.80 -11.13
N SER A 7 -4.95 -14.26 -9.92
CA SER A 7 -6.06 -14.28 -8.96
C SER A 7 -7.26 -13.59 -9.61
N GLU A 8 -8.45 -14.18 -9.48
CA GLU A 8 -9.75 -13.60 -9.88
C GLU A 8 -9.90 -12.14 -9.47
N THR A 9 -9.20 -11.71 -8.42
CA THR A 9 -9.06 -10.30 -8.04
C THR A 9 -7.60 -9.95 -7.76
N PRO A 10 -6.87 -9.31 -8.70
CA PRO A 10 -5.47 -8.93 -8.54
C PRO A 10 -5.25 -8.05 -7.30
N PRO A 11 -4.14 -8.24 -6.55
CA PRO A 11 -3.82 -7.43 -5.39
C PRO A 11 -3.56 -5.97 -5.81
N ILE A 12 -3.96 -5.02 -4.95
CA ILE A 12 -3.68 -3.60 -5.14
C ILE A 12 -2.55 -3.13 -4.22
N GLY A 13 -1.67 -2.30 -4.76
CA GLY A 13 -0.69 -1.55 -3.98
C GLY A 13 -1.28 -0.26 -3.46
N VAL A 14 -1.04 0.08 -2.20
CA VAL A 14 -1.38 1.38 -1.63
C VAL A 14 -0.11 2.03 -1.14
N ILE A 15 0.33 3.10 -1.81
CA ILE A 15 1.43 3.94 -1.33
C ILE A 15 0.79 5.01 -0.45
N ALA A 16 0.89 4.84 0.86
CA ALA A 16 0.19 5.64 1.85
C ALA A 16 1.06 6.81 2.34
N GLY A 17 0.60 8.03 2.06
CA GLY A 17 1.03 9.26 2.72
C GLY A 17 0.07 9.64 3.85
N ASN A 18 0.04 10.93 4.21
CA ASN A 18 -0.76 11.42 5.33
C ASN A 18 -2.26 11.63 4.98
N GLY A 19 -3.07 11.88 6.02
CA GLY A 19 -4.47 12.24 5.87
C GLY A 19 -5.42 11.03 5.71
N ARG A 20 -6.65 11.29 5.26
CA ARG A 20 -7.74 10.29 5.29
C ARG A 20 -7.78 9.36 4.08
N PHE A 21 -7.11 9.71 2.98
CA PHE A 21 -7.20 8.99 1.72
C PHE A 21 -6.74 7.52 1.80
N PRO A 22 -5.61 7.17 2.46
CA PRO A 22 -5.21 5.77 2.64
C PRO A 22 -6.32 4.92 3.25
N PHE A 23 -6.98 5.42 4.30
CA PHE A 23 -8.05 4.73 5.00
C PHE A 23 -9.29 4.49 4.11
N LEU A 24 -9.65 5.47 3.28
CA LEU A 24 -10.76 5.34 2.34
C LEU A 24 -10.47 4.27 1.27
N VAL A 25 -9.21 4.18 0.81
CA VAL A 25 -8.78 3.13 -0.11
C VAL A 25 -8.87 1.76 0.55
N LEU A 26 -8.43 1.61 1.80
CA LEU A 26 -8.54 0.35 2.53
C LEU A 26 -9.99 -0.08 2.76
N ASP A 27 -10.87 0.87 3.12
CA ASP A 27 -12.29 0.56 3.27
C ASP A 27 -12.90 0.07 1.96
N ARG A 28 -12.57 0.71 0.83
CA ARG A 28 -13.06 0.27 -0.47
C ARG A 28 -12.47 -1.07 -0.89
N ALA A 29 -11.19 -1.31 -0.63
CA ALA A 29 -10.54 -2.59 -0.90
C ALA A 29 -11.18 -3.73 -0.10
N ARG A 30 -11.52 -3.48 1.18
CA ARG A 30 -12.28 -4.40 2.03
C ARG A 30 -13.65 -4.74 1.43
N GLN A 31 -14.43 -3.74 1.03
CA GLN A 31 -15.74 -3.95 0.41
C GLN A 31 -15.66 -4.75 -0.90
N LEU A 32 -14.57 -4.60 -1.63
CA LEU A 32 -14.30 -5.32 -2.88
C LEU A 32 -13.64 -6.69 -2.67
N GLY A 33 -13.32 -7.07 -1.42
CA GLY A 33 -12.61 -8.32 -1.14
C GLY A 33 -11.20 -8.39 -1.73
N ARG A 34 -10.57 -7.24 -2.03
CA ARG A 34 -9.23 -7.20 -2.64
C ARG A 34 -8.13 -7.41 -1.60
N ASN A 35 -7.13 -8.21 -1.96
CA ASN A 35 -5.86 -8.24 -1.23
C ASN A 35 -5.12 -6.91 -1.41
N VAL A 36 -4.42 -6.46 -0.36
CA VAL A 36 -3.75 -5.16 -0.35
C VAL A 36 -2.31 -5.30 0.12
N THR A 37 -1.39 -4.65 -0.57
CA THR A 37 -0.02 -4.40 -0.10
C THR A 37 0.13 -2.91 0.17
N ILE A 38 0.31 -2.54 1.42
CA ILE A 38 0.40 -1.15 1.86
C ILE A 38 1.88 -0.82 2.04
N VAL A 39 2.35 0.20 1.34
CA VAL A 39 3.65 0.83 1.56
C VAL A 39 3.39 2.16 2.26
N ALA A 40 3.52 2.17 3.58
CA ALA A 40 3.33 3.34 4.42
C ALA A 40 4.62 4.15 4.50
N ILE A 41 4.54 5.44 4.14
CA ILE A 41 5.68 6.35 4.22
C ILE A 41 5.90 6.70 5.70
N GLN A 42 7.05 6.32 6.24
CA GLN A 42 7.35 6.41 7.68
C GLN A 42 7.20 7.83 8.24
N GLU A 43 7.55 8.84 7.45
CA GLU A 43 7.50 10.25 7.84
C GLU A 43 6.11 10.89 7.67
N GLU A 44 5.15 10.19 7.06
CA GLU A 44 3.86 10.78 6.65
C GLU A 44 2.63 9.99 7.12
N ALA A 45 2.66 8.67 6.96
CA ALA A 45 1.51 7.82 7.19
C ALA A 45 1.18 7.75 8.68
N ASP A 46 -0.12 7.78 8.97
CA ASP A 46 -0.64 7.60 10.33
C ASP A 46 -0.53 6.12 10.72
N HIS A 47 0.00 5.84 11.92
CA HIS A 47 0.19 4.47 12.43
C HIS A 47 -1.13 3.70 12.60
N SER A 48 -2.26 4.40 12.70
CA SER A 48 -3.60 3.82 12.68
C SER A 48 -3.89 3.03 11.40
N ILE A 49 -3.06 3.16 10.35
CA ILE A 49 -3.16 2.37 9.13
C ILE A 49 -3.02 0.87 9.40
N GLU A 50 -2.27 0.46 10.43
CA GLU A 50 -2.15 -0.96 10.81
C GLU A 50 -3.50 -1.50 11.31
N GLN A 51 -4.18 -0.73 12.16
CA GLN A 51 -5.50 -1.11 12.64
C GLN A 51 -6.54 -1.15 11.51
N ALA A 52 -6.45 -0.21 10.56
CA ALA A 52 -7.31 -0.22 9.37
C ALA A 52 -7.06 -1.44 8.47
N ALA A 53 -5.80 -1.89 8.37
CA ALA A 53 -5.41 -3.06 7.59
C ALA A 53 -5.99 -4.37 8.14
N VAL A 54 -6.19 -4.50 9.46
CA VAL A 54 -6.80 -5.70 10.09
C VAL A 54 -8.19 -6.01 9.51
N GLY A 55 -8.94 -4.99 9.10
CA GLY A 55 -10.27 -5.17 8.52
C GLY A 55 -10.28 -5.70 7.08
N VAL A 56 -9.13 -5.76 6.41
CA VAL A 56 -9.01 -6.18 5.01
C VAL A 56 -8.63 -7.67 4.96
N PRO A 57 -9.24 -8.51 4.09
CA PRO A 57 -9.05 -9.97 4.12
C PRO A 57 -7.59 -10.43 4.10
N LYS A 58 -6.75 -9.75 3.32
CA LYS A 58 -5.31 -9.97 3.27
C LYS A 58 -4.60 -8.65 3.00
N ALA A 59 -4.24 -7.95 4.07
CA ALA A 59 -3.40 -6.77 4.00
C ALA A 59 -2.04 -7.01 4.63
N ILE A 60 -0.99 -6.52 3.98
CA ILE A 60 0.37 -6.48 4.53
C ILE A 60 0.81 -5.02 4.54
N VAL A 61 1.29 -4.55 5.70
CA VAL A 61 1.84 -3.20 5.86
C VAL A 61 3.35 -3.27 5.84
N HIS A 62 3.96 -2.42 5.02
CA HIS A 62 5.39 -2.20 4.98
C HIS A 62 5.68 -0.72 5.23
N TRP A 63 6.49 -0.46 6.25
CA TRP A 63 7.00 0.87 6.53
C TRP A 63 8.28 1.14 5.76
N VAL A 64 8.28 2.24 4.99
CA VAL A 64 9.36 2.63 4.08
C VAL A 64 9.60 4.13 4.25
N SER A 65 10.86 4.53 4.41
CA SER A 65 11.21 5.95 4.46
C SER A 65 11.11 6.59 3.06
N LEU A 66 10.75 7.87 2.96
CA LEU A 66 10.51 8.58 1.70
C LEU A 66 11.61 8.38 0.63
N GLY A 67 12.89 8.33 1.01
CA GLY A 67 14.01 8.14 0.08
C GLY A 67 14.17 6.71 -0.48
N GLN A 68 13.40 5.74 0.01
CA GLN A 68 13.56 4.31 -0.31
C GLN A 68 12.67 3.85 -1.48
N LEU A 69 12.62 4.61 -2.58
CA LEU A 69 11.78 4.30 -3.74
C LEU A 69 12.04 2.88 -4.31
N GLY A 70 13.31 2.46 -4.40
CA GLY A 70 13.67 1.12 -4.87
C GLY A 70 13.10 -0.01 -4.00
N ARG A 71 13.03 0.21 -2.69
CA ARG A 71 12.39 -0.73 -1.74
C ARG A 71 10.88 -0.78 -1.95
N CYS A 72 10.22 0.38 -2.09
CA CYS A 72 8.79 0.46 -2.40
C CYS A 72 8.44 -0.37 -3.65
N ILE A 73 9.16 -0.17 -4.76
CA ILE A 73 8.94 -0.91 -6.00
C ILE A 73 9.16 -2.42 -5.80
N SER A 74 10.21 -2.80 -5.08
CA SER A 74 10.53 -4.21 -4.84
C SER A 74 9.43 -4.92 -4.04
N LEU A 75 8.91 -4.28 -2.98
CA LEU A 75 7.83 -4.83 -2.14
C LEU A 75 6.54 -5.07 -2.93
N LEU A 76 6.16 -4.10 -3.78
CA LEU A 76 4.98 -4.22 -4.63
C LEU A 76 5.15 -5.37 -5.64
N LYS A 77 6.32 -5.48 -6.30
CA LYS A 77 6.62 -6.58 -7.23
C LYS A 77 6.64 -7.95 -6.56
N GLN A 78 7.24 -8.06 -5.38
CA GLN A 78 7.29 -9.32 -4.61
C GLN A 78 5.90 -9.78 -4.19
N SER A 79 5.02 -8.85 -3.84
CA SER A 79 3.60 -9.12 -3.57
C SER A 79 2.79 -9.38 -4.85
N GLY A 80 3.42 -9.17 -6.02
CA GLY A 80 2.86 -9.23 -7.36
C GLY A 80 1.67 -8.33 -7.60
N VAL A 81 1.74 -7.16 -7.00
CA VAL A 81 0.93 -6.02 -7.36
C VAL A 81 1.33 -5.58 -8.77
N THR A 82 0.33 -5.40 -9.64
CA THR A 82 0.49 -4.81 -10.99
C THR A 82 -0.10 -3.41 -11.08
N GLU A 83 -0.93 -3.03 -10.12
CA GLU A 83 -1.59 -1.72 -10.05
C GLU A 83 -1.47 -1.15 -8.64
N ALA A 84 -1.10 0.13 -8.53
CA ALA A 84 -0.99 0.80 -7.25
C ALA A 84 -1.68 2.16 -7.28
N VAL A 85 -2.20 2.57 -6.13
CA VAL A 85 -2.75 3.91 -5.89
C VAL A 85 -1.86 4.63 -4.88
N MET A 86 -1.57 5.90 -5.17
CA MET A 86 -0.95 6.81 -4.21
C MET A 86 -2.06 7.54 -3.46
N ALA A 87 -2.08 7.41 -2.14
CA ALA A 87 -3.17 7.91 -1.32
C ALA A 87 -2.62 8.78 -0.21
N GLY A 88 -3.09 10.02 -0.12
CA GLY A 88 -2.62 10.97 0.88
C GLY A 88 -1.55 11.93 0.36
N GLN A 89 -1.21 12.92 1.18
CA GLN A 89 -0.19 13.90 0.82
C GLN A 89 1.18 13.46 1.31
N VAL A 90 2.20 13.92 0.62
CA VAL A 90 3.59 13.89 1.06
C VAL A 90 4.06 15.35 1.07
N LYS A 91 4.37 15.85 2.24
CA LYS A 91 4.97 17.16 2.45
C LYS A 91 6.40 17.12 1.97
N HIS A 92 6.85 18.25 1.44
CA HIS A 92 8.25 18.44 1.09
C HIS A 92 9.05 18.58 2.39
N PHE A 93 9.50 17.45 2.93
CA PHE A 93 10.69 17.44 3.78
C PHE A 93 11.88 17.60 2.85
N LYS A 94 12.94 18.27 3.30
CA LYS A 94 14.20 18.38 2.56
C LYS A 94 14.57 16.99 2.01
N LEU A 95 14.36 16.81 0.70
CA LEU A 95 14.68 15.56 -0.01
C LEU A 95 16.21 15.36 -0.09
N PHE A 96 16.97 16.39 0.32
CA PHE A 96 18.42 16.49 0.46
C PHE A 96 18.77 17.50 1.55
#